data_AF-A0A2E5Z7E1-F1
#
_entry.id   AF-A0A2E5Z7E1-F1
#
_cell.length_a   1.000
_cell.length_b   1.000
_cell.length_c   1.000
_cell.angle_alpha   90.00
_cell.angle_beta   90.00
_cell.angle_gamma   90.00
#
_symmetry.space_group_name_H-M   'P 1'
#
loop_
_entity.id
_entity.type
_entity.pdbx_description
1 polymer ?
#
loop_
_entity_poly.entity_id
_entity_poly.type
_entity_poly.pdbx_seq_one_letter_code
_entity_poly.pdbx_strand_id
1 'polypeptide(L)'
;MPLEGYATDWISVFLAAIVAIVGIAGMFIASRLIAPRRPSKIKETPYESGIPPLPLNRAQFNVRYYIFAILFLIFDVEAVFLFPWALIFVDSVAYVFYAMVLFIFILLFGVAYAWRKGVLEWR
;
A
#
# COMPACT_ATOMS: atom_id res chain seq x y z
N MET A 1 16.00 -16.84 22.88
CA MET A 1 16.85 -16.49 21.73
C MET A 1 17.77 -15.36 22.17
N PRO A 2 19.11 -15.48 22.01
CA PRO A 2 20.04 -14.47 22.50
C PRO A 2 19.82 -13.12 21.78
N LEU A 3 20.00 -12.01 22.51
CA LEU A 3 19.83 -10.64 21.98
C LEU A 3 20.68 -10.38 20.71
N GLU A 4 21.79 -11.09 20.58
CA GLU A 4 22.68 -11.04 19.41
C GLU A 4 21.98 -11.49 18.11
N GLY A 5 21.07 -12.48 18.17
CA GLY A 5 20.31 -12.94 17.00
C GLY A 5 19.32 -11.90 16.47
N TYR A 6 18.68 -11.15 17.37
CA TYR A 6 17.78 -10.06 16.95
C TYR A 6 18.54 -8.93 16.27
N ALA A 7 19.71 -8.55 16.79
CA ALA A 7 20.53 -7.52 16.17
C ALA A 7 20.96 -7.92 14.76
N THR A 8 21.37 -9.18 14.56
CA THR A 8 21.76 -9.68 13.23
C THR A 8 20.59 -9.72 12.24
N ASP A 9 19.38 -10.05 12.68
CA ASP A 9 18.20 -10.09 11.81
C ASP A 9 17.83 -8.69 11.32
N TRP A 10 17.77 -7.71 12.23
CA TRP A 10 17.48 -6.31 11.88
C TRP A 10 18.58 -5.67 11.03
N ILE A 11 19.85 -5.98 11.31
CA ILE A 11 20.98 -5.55 10.47
C ILE A 11 20.82 -6.13 9.05
N SER A 12 20.41 -7.39 8.93
CA SER A 12 20.22 -8.05 7.64
C SER A 12 19.09 -7.39 6.83
N VAL A 13 17.95 -7.08 7.46
CA VAL A 13 16.84 -6.35 6.83
C VAL A 13 17.28 -4.97 6.35
N PHE A 14 18.01 -4.24 7.21
CA PHE A 14 18.51 -2.90 6.87
C PHE A 14 19.51 -2.94 5.72
N LEU A 15 20.44 -3.90 5.74
CA LEU A 15 21.42 -4.08 4.68
C LEU A 15 20.76 -4.47 3.35
N ALA A 16 19.74 -5.33 3.38
CA ALA A 16 18.95 -5.66 2.19
C ALA A 16 18.27 -4.41 1.59
N ALA A 17 17.70 -3.54 2.43
CA ALA A 17 17.12 -2.27 1.99
C ALA A 17 18.16 -1.35 1.35
N ILE A 18 19.35 -1.22 1.95
CA ILE A 18 20.46 -0.44 1.38
C ILE A 18 20.88 -1.00 0.03
N VAL A 19 21.09 -2.32 -0.08
CA VAL A 19 21.49 -2.96 -1.33
C VAL A 19 20.44 -2.72 -2.42
N ALA A 20 19.15 -2.80 -2.10
CA ALA A 20 18.08 -2.49 -3.04
C ALA A 20 18.12 -1.03 -3.52
N ILE A 21 18.28 -0.07 -2.60
CA ILE A 21 18.37 1.36 -2.93
C ILE A 21 19.62 1.64 -3.79
N VAL A 22 20.78 1.12 -3.39
CA VAL A 22 22.04 1.29 -4.13
C VAL A 22 21.96 0.63 -5.51
N GLY A 23 21.33 -0.54 -5.61
CA GLY A 23 21.11 -1.24 -6.87
C GLY A 23 20.25 -0.41 -7.82
N ILE A 24 19.09 0.08 -7.36
CA ILE A 24 18.18 0.91 -8.16
C ILE A 24 18.86 2.23 -8.55
N ALA A 25 19.52 2.91 -7.62
CA ALA A 25 20.25 4.15 -7.89
C ALA A 25 21.39 3.91 -8.89
N GLY A 26 22.13 2.80 -8.75
CA GLY A 26 23.16 2.36 -9.68
C GLY A 26 22.62 2.15 -11.10
N MET A 27 21.45 1.52 -11.24
CA MET A 27 20.78 1.36 -12.54
C MET A 27 20.41 2.71 -13.17
N PHE A 28 19.87 3.65 -12.39
CA PHE A 28 19.57 5.00 -12.89
C PHE A 28 20.83 5.78 -13.29
N ILE A 29 21.92 5.67 -12.52
CA ILE A 29 23.21 6.29 -12.83
C ILE A 29 23.80 5.68 -14.10
N ALA A 30 23.82 4.35 -14.21
CA ALA A 30 24.30 3.66 -15.40
C ALA A 30 23.51 4.05 -16.64
N SER A 31 22.17 4.09 -16.55
CA SER A 31 21.30 4.59 -17.63
C SER A 31 21.64 6.03 -18.01
N ARG A 32 21.85 6.91 -17.01
CA ARG A 32 22.24 8.31 -17.21
C ARG A 32 23.59 8.46 -17.91
N LEU A 33 24.55 7.56 -17.68
CA LEU A 33 25.90 7.61 -18.25
C LEU A 33 25.99 6.95 -19.63
N ILE A 34 25.30 5.82 -19.85
CA ILE A 34 25.44 4.98 -21.05
C ILE A 34 24.41 5.36 -22.13
N ALA A 35 23.21 5.82 -21.75
CA ALA A 35 22.14 6.03 -22.71
C ALA A 35 22.42 7.21 -23.67
N PRO A 36 22.19 7.05 -25.00
CA PRO A 36 22.27 8.15 -25.95
C PRO A 36 21.26 9.25 -25.63
N ARG A 37 21.74 10.48 -25.47
CA ARG A 37 20.89 11.63 -25.13
C ARG A 37 20.67 12.53 -26.35
N ARG A 38 19.42 12.60 -26.80
CA ARG A 38 18.97 13.49 -27.87
C ARG A 38 17.68 14.21 -27.43
N PRO A 39 17.78 15.18 -26.50
CA PRO A 39 16.63 15.95 -26.04
C PRO A 39 16.06 16.76 -27.20
N SER A 40 14.74 16.89 -27.24
CA SER A 40 14.04 17.69 -28.24
C SER A 40 12.68 18.06 -27.68
N LYS A 41 12.19 19.26 -27.98
CA LYS A 41 10.89 19.75 -27.47
C LYS A 41 9.76 18.75 -27.68
N ILE A 42 9.70 18.08 -28.83
CA ILE A 42 8.68 17.08 -29.19
C ILE A 42 8.76 15.81 -28.32
N LYS A 43 9.95 15.40 -27.87
CA LYS A 43 10.10 14.23 -26.98
C LYS A 43 9.72 14.52 -25.53
N GLU A 44 9.71 15.80 -25.16
CA GLU A 44 9.38 16.27 -23.81
C GLU A 44 7.91 16.67 -23.69
N THR A 45 7.14 16.67 -24.79
CA THR A 45 5.70 16.88 -24.73
C THR A 45 4.97 15.62 -24.29
N PRO A 46 3.91 15.72 -23.45
CA PRO A 46 3.03 14.60 -23.13
C PRO A 46 2.51 13.89 -24.39
N TYR A 47 2.41 12.57 -24.30
CA TYR A 47 1.89 11.75 -25.39
C TYR A 47 0.36 11.90 -25.48
N GLU A 48 -0.14 12.27 -26.66
CA GLU A 48 -1.57 12.42 -26.95
C GLU A 48 -1.85 11.91 -28.39
N SER A 49 -1.49 10.66 -28.70
CA SER A 49 -1.77 9.99 -29.99
C SER A 49 -1.55 10.80 -31.28
N GLY A 50 -0.56 11.71 -31.28
CA GLY A 50 -0.18 12.52 -32.45
C GLY A 50 -0.79 13.92 -32.51
N ILE A 51 -1.63 14.31 -31.55
CA ILE A 51 -2.15 15.69 -31.44
C ILE A 51 -1.38 16.47 -30.37
N PRO A 52 -1.29 17.81 -30.47
CA PRO A 52 -0.71 18.63 -29.41
C PRO A 52 -1.50 18.46 -28.10
N PRO A 53 -0.81 18.29 -26.95
CA PRO A 53 -1.46 18.05 -25.68
C PRO A 53 -2.31 19.27 -25.30
N LEU A 54 -3.56 19.01 -24.93
CA LEU A 54 -4.45 20.05 -24.40
C LEU A 54 -3.98 20.47 -23.00
N PRO A 55 -4.15 21.74 -22.60
CA PRO A 55 -3.93 22.16 -21.24
C PRO A 55 -4.76 21.28 -20.30
N LEU A 56 -4.12 20.75 -19.26
CA LEU A 56 -4.68 19.77 -18.34
C LEU A 56 -6.03 20.27 -17.80
N ASN A 57 -7.11 19.81 -18.40
CA ASN A 57 -8.44 20.11 -17.93
C ASN A 57 -8.66 19.23 -16.69
N ARG A 58 -9.17 19.81 -15.60
CA ARG A 58 -9.25 19.20 -14.27
C ARG A 58 -9.57 17.71 -14.37
N ALA A 59 -8.60 16.86 -14.00
CA ALA A 59 -8.86 15.43 -13.90
C ALA A 59 -10.08 15.23 -12.99
N GLN A 60 -11.09 14.52 -13.49
CA GLN A 60 -12.27 14.20 -12.69
C GLN A 60 -11.88 13.17 -11.64
N PHE A 61 -11.40 13.66 -10.49
CA PHE A 61 -11.15 12.81 -9.33
C PHE A 61 -12.49 12.27 -8.83
N ASN A 62 -12.65 10.97 -9.00
CA ASN A 62 -13.85 10.29 -8.55
C ASN A 62 -13.76 10.02 -7.04
N VAL A 63 -14.81 10.32 -6.28
CA VAL A 63 -14.87 10.12 -4.82
C VAL A 63 -14.66 8.63 -4.45
N ARG A 64 -14.90 7.72 -5.38
CA ARG A 64 -14.70 6.27 -5.19
C ARG A 64 -13.30 5.91 -4.69
N TYR A 65 -12.24 6.54 -5.21
CA TYR A 65 -10.87 6.29 -4.76
C TYR A 65 -10.70 6.58 -3.26
N TYR A 66 -11.33 7.65 -2.79
CA TYR A 66 -11.32 8.03 -1.38
C TYR A 66 -12.06 7.01 -0.50
N ILE A 67 -13.20 6.49 -0.97
CA ILE A 67 -13.97 5.51 -0.21
C ILE A 67 -13.20 4.20 -0.07
N PHE A 68 -12.56 3.71 -1.15
CA PHE A 68 -11.68 2.54 -1.07
C PHE A 68 -10.50 2.78 -0.13
N ALA A 69 -9.88 3.96 -0.15
CA ALA A 69 -8.77 4.29 0.73
C ALA A 69 -9.17 4.29 2.22
N ILE A 70 -10.33 4.86 2.58
CA ILE A 70 -10.83 4.84 3.95
C ILE A 70 -11.18 3.42 4.39
N LEU A 71 -11.86 2.65 3.53
CA LEU A 71 -12.20 1.27 3.86
C LEU A 71 -10.94 0.45 4.11
N PHE A 72 -9.93 0.58 3.24
CA PHE A 72 -8.64 -0.06 3.43
C PHE A 72 -7.97 0.35 4.75
N LEU A 73 -7.96 1.64 5.08
CA LEU A 73 -7.38 2.13 6.33
C LEU A 73 -8.08 1.56 7.57
N ILE A 74 -9.42 1.44 7.54
CA ILE A 74 -10.18 0.84 8.65
C ILE A 74 -9.80 -0.64 8.83
N PHE A 75 -9.70 -1.40 7.74
CA PHE A 75 -9.28 -2.81 7.77
C PHE A 75 -7.82 -3.00 8.17
N ASP A 76 -6.94 -2.09 7.78
CA ASP A 76 -5.53 -2.12 8.18
C ASP A 76 -5.40 -1.94 9.69
N VAL A 77 -6.16 -0.98 10.25
CA VAL A 77 -6.26 -0.79 11.70
C VAL A 77 -6.87 -2.01 12.40
N GLU A 78 -7.86 -2.67 11.80
CA GLU A 78 -8.41 -3.94 12.31
C GLU A 78 -7.31 -5.01 12.43
N ALA A 79 -6.50 -5.19 11.39
CA ALA A 79 -5.41 -6.17 11.39
C ALA A 79 -4.41 -5.91 12.52
N VAL A 80 -4.09 -4.64 12.80
CA VAL A 80 -3.23 -4.24 13.94
C VAL A 80 -3.78 -4.75 15.29
N PHE A 81 -5.10 -4.86 15.46
CA PHE A 81 -5.70 -5.43 16.67
C PHE A 81 -5.78 -6.96 16.63
N LEU A 82 -6.01 -7.55 15.45
CA LEU A 82 -6.12 -8.99 15.30
C LEU A 82 -4.78 -9.72 15.49
N PHE A 83 -3.65 -9.16 15.03
CA PHE A 83 -2.36 -9.83 15.13
C PHE A 83 -1.90 -10.10 16.57
N PRO A 84 -1.88 -9.10 17.49
CA PRO A 84 -1.53 -9.36 18.89
C PRO A 84 -2.48 -10.36 19.55
N TRP A 85 -3.78 -10.28 19.27
CA TRP A 85 -4.76 -11.22 19.79
C TRP A 85 -4.52 -12.65 19.31
N ALA A 86 -4.25 -12.84 18.01
CA ALA A 86 -3.97 -14.14 17.42
C ALA A 86 -2.71 -14.79 18.03
N LEU A 87 -1.70 -13.99 18.36
CA LEU A 87 -0.46 -14.47 18.99
C LEU A 87 -0.65 -14.98 20.42
N ILE A 88 -1.52 -14.34 21.21
CA ILE A 88 -1.77 -14.71 22.62
C ILE A 88 -3.03 -15.56 22.82
N PHE A 89 -3.70 -15.93 21.73
CA PHE A 89 -5.03 -16.55 21.76
C PHE A 89 -5.08 -17.81 22.64
N VAL A 90 -4.02 -18.63 22.61
CA VAL A 90 -3.93 -19.89 23.38
C VAL A 90 -4.01 -19.67 24.89
N ASP A 91 -3.50 -18.54 25.38
CA ASP A 91 -3.48 -18.19 26.80
C ASP A 91 -4.66 -17.28 27.20
N SER A 92 -5.59 -17.02 26.27
CA SER A 92 -6.67 -16.05 26.48
C SER A 92 -7.92 -16.66 27.13
N VAL A 93 -8.60 -15.87 27.95
CA VAL A 93 -9.88 -16.25 28.57
C VAL A 93 -10.96 -16.32 27.48
N ALA A 94 -11.88 -17.28 27.56
CA ALA A 94 -12.99 -17.44 26.60
C ALA A 94 -13.78 -16.15 26.30
N TYR A 95 -13.85 -15.22 27.26
CA TYR A 95 -14.43 -13.89 27.06
C TYR A 95 -13.74 -13.09 25.94
N VAL A 96 -12.40 -13.13 25.87
CA VAL A 96 -11.61 -12.40 24.86
C VAL A 96 -11.90 -12.93 23.45
N PHE A 97 -12.11 -14.25 23.32
CA PHE A 97 -12.53 -14.86 22.06
C PHE A 97 -13.86 -14.26 21.57
N TYR A 98 -14.90 -14.26 22.40
CA TYR A 98 -16.20 -13.72 22.00
C TYR A 98 -16.16 -12.21 21.73
N ALA A 99 -15.36 -11.45 22.48
CA ALA A 99 -15.15 -10.04 22.22
C ALA A 99 -14.51 -9.79 20.84
N MET A 100 -13.55 -10.62 20.43
CA MET A 100 -12.87 -10.50 19.14
C MET A 100 -13.75 -10.98 17.98
N VAL A 101 -14.54 -12.04 18.17
CA VAL A 101 -15.55 -12.46 17.20
C VAL A 101 -16.58 -11.36 16.98
N LEU A 102 -17.04 -10.69 18.05
CA LEU A 102 -17.94 -9.55 17.95
C LEU A 102 -17.28 -8.37 17.21
N PHE A 103 -16.02 -8.07 17.52
CA PHE A 103 -15.24 -7.01 16.85
C PHE A 103 -15.17 -7.21 15.34
N ILE A 104 -14.77 -8.42 14.89
CA ILE A 104 -14.75 -8.79 13.46
C ILE A 104 -16.15 -8.68 12.85
N PHE A 105 -17.18 -9.18 13.56
CA PHE A 105 -18.55 -9.16 13.05
C PHE A 105 -19.07 -7.74 12.80
N ILE A 106 -18.78 -6.79 13.69
CA ILE A 106 -19.17 -5.38 13.53
C ILE A 106 -18.56 -4.77 12.26
N LEU A 107 -17.28 -5.06 11.98
CA LEU A 107 -16.57 -4.52 10.81
C LEU A 107 -17.02 -5.19 9.52
N LEU A 108 -17.18 -6.53 9.52
CA LEU A 108 -17.79 -7.27 8.41
C LEU A 108 -19.18 -6.76 8.08
N PHE A 109 -19.97 -6.40 9.10
CA PHE A 109 -21.29 -5.81 8.90
C PHE A 109 -21.20 -4.44 8.20
N GLY A 110 -20.24 -3.59 8.60
CA GLY A 110 -19.99 -2.30 7.93
C GLY A 110 -19.67 -2.47 6.44
N VAL A 111 -18.92 -3.50 6.09
CA VAL A 111 -18.52 -3.81 4.72
C VAL A 111 -19.69 -4.38 3.92
N ALA A 112 -20.46 -5.30 4.52
CA ALA A 112 -21.69 -5.81 3.92
C ALA A 112 -22.69 -4.68 3.65
N TYR A 113 -22.80 -3.70 4.55
CA TYR A 113 -23.61 -2.50 4.33
C TYR A 113 -23.10 -1.63 3.18
N ALA A 114 -21.79 -1.35 3.14
CA ALA A 114 -21.17 -0.58 2.06
C ALA A 114 -21.36 -1.26 0.68
N TRP A 115 -21.23 -2.59 0.64
CA TRP A 115 -21.52 -3.40 -0.55
C TRP A 115 -22.98 -3.25 -0.95
N ARG A 116 -23.93 -3.43 -0.02
CA ARG A 116 -25.37 -3.34 -0.33
C ARG A 116 -25.79 -1.94 -0.79
N LYS A 117 -25.04 -0.89 -0.39
CA LYS A 117 -25.22 0.48 -0.89
C LYS A 117 -24.60 0.74 -2.26
N GLY A 118 -23.95 -0.25 -2.87
CA GLY A 118 -23.31 -0.11 -4.19
C GLY A 118 -22.07 0.78 -4.19
N VAL A 119 -21.54 1.13 -3.01
CA VAL A 119 -20.41 2.07 -2.88
C VAL A 119 -19.10 1.44 -3.35
N LEU A 120 -19.04 0.11 -3.36
CA LEU A 120 -17.90 -0.68 -3.83
C LEU A 120 -17.99 -1.03 -5.32
N GLU A 121 -19.02 -0.57 -6.03
CA GLU A 121 -19.17 -0.87 -7.45
C GLU A 121 -18.23 -0.03 -8.33
N TRP A 122 -17.50 -0.70 -9.20
CA TRP A 122 -16.67 -0.07 -10.21
C TRP A 122 -17.43 0.01 -11.54
N ARG A 123 -18.23 1.06 -11.72
CA ARG A 123 -18.93 1.38 -12.99
C ARG A 123 -18.42 2.67 -13.60
#